data_AF-A0A0A8F097-F1
#
_entry.id   AF-A0A0A8F097-F1
#
_cell.length_a   1.000
_cell.length_b   1.000
_cell.length_c   1.000
_cell.angle_alpha   90.00
_cell.angle_beta   90.00
_cell.angle_gamma   90.00
#
_symmetry.space_group_name_H-M   'P 1'
#
loop_
_entity.id
_entity.type
_entity.pdbx_description
1 polymer ?
#
loop_
_entity_poly.entity_id
_entity_poly.type
_entity_poly.pdbx_seq_one_letter_code
_entity_poly.pdbx_strand_id
1 'polypeptide(L)'
;MNATTPPTTRSVVEKLLHRIGEGDPERIAELYADDADWKLDWPEAEHGRAATPWIRHRTTRTDAAAHYRELAEHHLPEAAATEIERILVDGPDAVVLGEIRQTARTTGRAYRAPASPSTSPSTTA
;
A
#
# COMPACT_ATOMS: atom_id res chain seq x y z
N MET A 1 16.42 34.27 1.61
CA MET A 1 15.86 33.12 2.35
C MET A 1 14.87 32.43 1.41
N ASN A 2 15.19 31.25 0.90
CA ASN A 2 14.26 30.51 0.04
C ASN A 2 13.22 29.85 0.93
N ALA A 3 11.97 30.31 0.86
CA ALA A 3 10.86 29.62 1.49
C ALA A 3 10.70 28.26 0.78
N THR A 4 10.95 27.17 1.51
CA THR A 4 10.60 25.83 1.03
C THR A 4 9.08 25.76 1.03
N THR A 5 8.48 25.67 -0.15
CA THR A 5 7.03 25.45 -0.25
C THR A 5 6.72 24.09 0.36
N PRO A 6 5.71 23.98 1.25
CA PRO A 6 5.31 22.69 1.79
C PRO A 6 4.94 21.72 0.65
N PRO A 7 5.24 20.42 0.78
CA PRO A 7 4.96 19.46 -0.27
C PRO A 7 3.46 19.36 -0.52
N THR A 8 3.07 19.12 -1.77
CA THR A 8 1.68 18.85 -2.13
C THR A 8 1.32 17.40 -1.85
N THR A 9 0.04 17.09 -1.59
CA THR A 9 -0.45 15.71 -1.41
C THR A 9 -0.01 14.80 -2.54
N ARG A 10 -0.14 15.25 -3.79
CA ARG A 10 0.35 14.53 -4.98
C ARG A 10 1.82 14.15 -4.85
N SER A 11 2.68 15.12 -4.53
CA SER A 11 4.12 14.88 -4.42
C SER A 11 4.48 13.92 -3.27
N VAL A 12 3.73 13.93 -2.17
CA VAL A 12 3.92 12.98 -1.07
C VAL A 12 3.52 11.57 -1.49
N VAL A 13 2.38 11.41 -2.16
CA VAL A 13 1.90 10.11 -2.66
C VAL A 13 2.86 9.54 -3.71
N GLU A 14 3.30 10.34 -4.68
CA GLU A 14 4.27 9.90 -5.69
C GLU A 14 5.60 9.48 -5.05
N LYS A 15 6.07 10.22 -4.02
CA LYS A 15 7.25 9.85 -3.25
C LYS A 15 7.05 8.55 -2.46
N LEU A 16 5.85 8.32 -1.90
CA LEU A 16 5.51 7.07 -1.22
C LEU A 16 5.57 5.89 -2.19
N LEU A 17 4.89 6.00 -3.33
CA LEU A 17 4.88 4.96 -4.36
C LEU A 17 6.29 4.65 -4.89
N HIS A 18 7.12 5.68 -5.05
CA HIS A 18 8.52 5.52 -5.44
C HIS A 18 9.30 4.71 -4.39
N ARG A 19 9.20 5.07 -3.11
CA ARG A 19 9.88 4.34 -2.02
C ARG A 19 9.37 2.91 -1.88
N ILE A 20 8.08 2.67 -2.11
CA ILE A 20 7.52 1.30 -2.14
C ILE A 20 8.18 0.48 -3.25
N GLY A 21 8.41 1.08 -4.42
CA GLY A 21 9.13 0.44 -5.52
C GLY A 21 10.62 0.18 -5.24
N GLU A 22 11.27 1.02 -4.43
CA GLU A 22 12.67 0.79 -3.98
C GLU A 22 12.77 -0.35 -2.94
N GLY A 23 11.72 -0.56 -2.15
CA GLY A 23 11.60 -1.72 -1.25
C GLY A 23 12.35 -1.61 0.08
N ASP A 24 12.75 -0.40 0.50
CA ASP A 24 13.35 -0.15 1.83
C ASP A 24 12.25 0.15 2.88
N PRO A 25 11.93 -0.79 3.80
CA PRO A 25 10.81 -0.66 4.72
C PRO A 25 10.90 0.56 5.65
N GLU A 26 12.11 0.86 6.14
CA GLU A 26 12.38 1.97 7.02
C GLU A 26 12.17 3.31 6.30
N ARG A 27 12.68 3.43 5.06
CA ARG A 27 12.47 4.62 4.24
C ARG A 27 11.01 4.82 3.86
N ILE A 28 10.29 3.75 3.54
CA ILE A 28 8.86 3.85 3.23
C ILE A 28 8.12 4.38 4.47
N ALA A 29 8.41 3.83 5.64
CA ALA A 29 7.75 4.18 6.89
C ALA A 29 7.95 5.66 7.30
N GLU A 30 9.07 6.30 6.96
CA GLU A 30 9.27 7.74 7.21
C GLU A 30 8.15 8.66 6.68
N LEU A 31 7.38 8.22 5.68
CA LEU A 31 6.25 8.99 5.13
C LEU A 31 4.93 8.79 5.89
N TYR A 32 4.89 7.85 6.83
CA TYR A 32 3.72 7.61 7.68
C TYR A 32 3.75 8.49 8.92
N ALA A 33 2.59 8.98 9.33
CA ALA A 33 2.41 9.61 10.63
C ALA A 33 2.66 8.60 11.77
N ASP A 34 3.00 9.09 12.95
CA ASP A 34 3.23 8.23 14.12
C ASP A 34 1.97 7.43 14.51
N ASP A 35 0.80 8.02 14.26
CA ASP A 35 -0.55 7.52 14.54
C ASP A 35 -1.35 7.19 13.25
N ALA A 36 -0.66 6.79 12.18
CA ALA A 36 -1.30 6.48 10.90
C ALA A 36 -2.28 5.30 10.99
N ASP A 37 -3.58 5.54 10.74
CA ASP A 37 -4.61 4.49 10.64
C ASP A 37 -4.63 3.87 9.24
N TRP A 38 -4.08 2.65 9.10
CA TRP A 38 -4.05 1.89 7.86
C TRP A 38 -4.99 0.69 7.95
N LYS A 39 -6.09 0.81 7.20
CA LYS A 39 -7.12 -0.23 7.04
C LYS A 39 -7.01 -0.95 5.71
N LEU A 40 -7.45 -2.20 5.71
CA LEU A 40 -7.54 -3.04 4.53
C LEU A 40 -9.01 -3.37 4.31
N ASP A 41 -9.50 -3.20 3.09
CA ASP A 41 -10.82 -3.69 2.71
C ASP A 41 -10.75 -5.20 2.48
N TRP A 42 -10.67 -5.93 3.59
CA TRP A 42 -10.57 -7.39 3.65
C TRP A 42 -11.32 -7.91 4.86
N PRO A 43 -12.09 -9.02 4.79
CA PRO A 43 -12.88 -9.46 5.93
C PRO A 43 -12.01 -9.71 7.17
N GLU A 44 -12.35 -9.09 8.29
CA GLU A 44 -11.55 -9.10 9.52
C GLU A 44 -11.27 -10.53 10.05
N ALA A 45 -12.22 -11.45 9.85
CA ALA A 45 -12.06 -12.86 10.22
C ALA A 45 -10.93 -13.59 9.45
N GLU A 46 -10.40 -12.98 8.39
CA GLU A 46 -9.28 -13.52 7.61
C GLU A 46 -7.95 -12.84 7.93
N HIS A 47 -7.93 -11.83 8.81
CA HIS A 47 -6.70 -11.12 9.15
C HIS A 47 -5.71 -12.04 9.88
N GLY A 48 -4.42 -11.87 9.58
CA GLY A 48 -3.34 -12.58 10.27
C GLY A 48 -3.25 -14.10 10.01
N ARG A 49 -3.94 -14.63 8.99
CA ARG A 49 -3.80 -16.03 8.58
C ARG A 49 -2.34 -16.39 8.31
N ALA A 50 -1.93 -17.61 8.63
CA ALA A 50 -0.56 -18.09 8.44
C ALA A 50 -0.05 -17.95 6.99
N ALA A 51 -0.94 -18.06 6.00
CA ALA A 51 -0.59 -17.89 4.59
C ALA A 51 -0.41 -16.42 4.16
N THR A 52 -1.01 -15.48 4.89
CA THR A 52 -1.05 -14.04 4.55
C THR A 52 -0.96 -13.18 5.83
N PRO A 53 0.11 -13.32 6.64
CA PRO A 53 0.21 -12.65 7.93
C PRO A 53 0.14 -11.12 7.81
N TRP A 54 0.60 -10.55 6.70
CA TRP A 54 0.62 -9.11 6.44
C TRP A 54 -0.76 -8.46 6.23
N ILE A 55 -1.81 -9.26 6.02
CA ILE A 55 -3.19 -8.78 5.90
C ILE A 55 -3.76 -8.55 7.31
N ARG A 56 -3.56 -7.36 7.85
CA ARG A 56 -4.15 -6.88 9.12
C ARG A 56 -4.09 -5.36 9.22
N HIS A 57 -4.98 -4.76 10.00
CA HIS A 57 -4.95 -3.32 10.30
C HIS A 57 -3.68 -2.91 11.04
N ARG A 58 -3.21 -1.69 10.78
CA ARG A 58 -2.00 -1.09 11.37
C ARG A 58 -2.29 0.34 11.81
N THR A 59 -1.64 0.81 12.86
CA THR A 59 -1.96 2.13 13.44
C THR A 59 -0.73 3.00 13.69
N THR A 60 0.48 2.55 13.33
CA THR A 60 1.71 3.27 13.63
C THR A 60 2.73 3.28 12.49
N ARG A 61 3.69 4.20 12.55
CA ARG A 61 4.85 4.20 11.65
C ARG A 61 5.65 2.88 11.74
N THR A 62 5.87 2.39 12.96
CA THR A 62 6.60 1.14 13.20
C THR A 62 5.86 -0.05 12.58
N ASP A 63 4.53 -0.05 12.67
CA ASP A 63 3.68 -1.04 12.02
C ASP A 63 3.79 -1.01 10.50
N ALA A 64 3.86 0.18 9.88
CA ALA A 64 4.06 0.30 8.45
C ALA A 64 5.40 -0.33 8.02
N ALA A 65 6.49 -0.04 8.75
CA ALA A 65 7.79 -0.69 8.50
C ALA A 65 7.70 -2.22 8.63
N ALA A 66 7.01 -2.72 9.65
CA ALA A 66 6.81 -4.16 9.83
C ALA A 66 6.01 -4.78 8.67
N HIS A 67 4.98 -4.09 8.18
CA HIS A 67 4.21 -4.55 7.02
C HIS A 67 5.07 -4.69 5.76
N TYR A 68 5.90 -3.70 5.42
CA TYR A 68 6.76 -3.78 4.24
C TYR A 68 7.86 -4.84 4.37
N ARG A 69 8.38 -5.10 5.59
CA ARG A 69 9.28 -6.24 5.84
C ARG A 69 8.59 -7.58 5.60
N GLU A 70 7.41 -7.78 6.18
CA GLU A 70 6.61 -9.01 5.96
C GLU A 70 6.31 -9.21 4.46
N LEU A 71 5.94 -8.15 3.73
CA LEU A 71 5.74 -8.24 2.27
C LEU A 71 7.00 -8.69 1.54
N ALA A 72 8.16 -8.11 1.85
CA ALA A 72 9.44 -8.44 1.22
C ALA A 72 9.90 -9.88 1.52
N GLU A 73 9.62 -10.40 2.71
CA GLU A 73 9.91 -11.78 3.09
C GLU A 73 9.06 -12.78 2.29
N HIS A 74 7.79 -12.45 2.05
CA HIS A 74 6.82 -13.36 1.45
C HIS A 74 6.69 -13.27 -0.08
N HIS A 75 7.27 -12.24 -0.71
CA HIS A 75 7.20 -12.04 -2.16
C HIS A 75 8.59 -12.01 -2.81
N LEU A 76 8.61 -12.24 -4.13
CA LEU A 76 9.80 -12.13 -4.97
C LEU A 76 9.90 -10.70 -5.53
N PRO A 77 10.83 -9.84 -5.05
CA PRO A 77 10.96 -8.46 -5.54
C PRO A 77 11.22 -8.39 -7.05
N GLU A 78 12.00 -9.32 -7.58
CA GLU A 78 12.35 -9.42 -9.00
C GLU A 78 11.15 -9.73 -9.91
N ALA A 79 10.05 -10.20 -9.35
CA ALA A 79 8.81 -10.52 -10.04
C ALA A 79 7.64 -9.60 -9.63
N ALA A 80 7.93 -8.51 -8.92
CA ALA A 80 6.96 -7.47 -8.62
C ALA A 80 6.73 -6.60 -9.87
N ALA A 81 5.47 -6.37 -10.21
CA ALA A 81 5.09 -5.58 -11.38
C ALA A 81 3.82 -4.74 -11.12
N THR A 82 3.64 -4.27 -9.88
CA THR A 82 2.50 -3.43 -9.50
C THR A 82 2.43 -2.21 -10.43
N GLU A 83 1.27 -1.97 -11.04
CA GLU A 83 1.02 -0.86 -11.95
C GLU A 83 0.12 0.18 -11.28
N ILE A 84 0.49 1.45 -11.44
CA ILE A 84 -0.32 2.59 -11.00
C ILE A 84 -1.01 3.16 -12.22
N GLU A 85 -2.34 3.15 -12.21
CA GLU A 85 -3.17 3.62 -13.31
C GLU A 85 -3.54 5.11 -13.14
N ARG A 86 -3.86 5.52 -11.90
CA ARG A 86 -4.30 6.89 -11.63
C ARG A 86 -4.03 7.31 -10.20
N ILE A 87 -3.74 8.60 -10.03
CA ILE A 87 -3.73 9.28 -8.73
C ILE A 87 -4.74 10.43 -8.81
N LEU A 88 -5.78 10.36 -8.00
CA LEU A 88 -6.78 11.41 -7.79
C LEU A 88 -6.43 12.15 -6.49
N VAL A 89 -6.46 13.47 -6.50
CA VAL A 89 -6.15 14.30 -5.32
C VAL A 89 -7.26 15.31 -5.13
N ASP A 90 -7.75 15.40 -3.90
CA ASP A 90 -8.68 16.41 -3.43
C ASP A 90 -8.18 16.97 -2.10
N GLY A 91 -7.55 18.16 -2.15
CA GLY A 91 -6.93 18.77 -0.97
C GLY A 91 -5.92 17.84 -0.27
N PRO A 92 -6.11 17.48 1.02
CA PRO A 92 -5.23 16.57 1.75
C PRO A 92 -5.45 15.09 1.41
N ASP A 93 -6.53 14.76 0.69
CA ASP A 93 -6.92 13.39 0.40
C ASP A 93 -6.42 12.96 -0.98
N ALA A 94 -6.06 11.68 -1.09
CA ALA A 94 -5.65 11.08 -2.36
C ALA A 94 -6.12 9.64 -2.49
N VAL A 95 -6.48 9.26 -3.71
CA VAL A 95 -6.81 7.89 -4.09
C VAL A 95 -5.85 7.43 -5.17
N VAL A 96 -5.20 6.30 -4.94
CA VAL A 96 -4.34 5.62 -5.91
C VAL A 96 -5.09 4.42 -6.46
N LEU A 97 -5.27 4.37 -7.78
CA LEU A 97 -5.86 3.26 -8.51
C LEU A 97 -4.77 2.51 -9.26
N GLY A 98 -4.84 1.18 -9.27
CA GLY A 98 -3.89 0.36 -10.01
C GLY A 98 -4.15 -1.14 -9.89
N GLU A 99 -3.16 -1.94 -10.28
CA GLU A 99 -3.17 -3.39 -10.14
C GLU A 99 -1.91 -3.85 -9.41
N ILE A 100 -2.09 -4.49 -8.26
CA ILE A 100 -1.03 -5.20 -7.54
C ILE A 100 -0.69 -6.45 -8.34
N ARG A 101 0.59 -6.62 -8.66
CA ARG A 101 1.10 -7.84 -9.32
C ARG A 101 2.32 -8.31 -8.56
N GLN A 102 2.21 -9.50 -7.99
CA GLN A 102 3.20 -10.04 -7.08
C GLN A 102 3.33 -11.55 -7.27
N THR A 103 4.46 -12.11 -6.84
CA THR A 103 4.71 -13.55 -6.85
C THR A 103 5.06 -14.01 -5.45
N ALA A 104 4.31 -14.95 -4.90
CA ALA A 104 4.55 -15.49 -3.57
C ALA A 104 5.80 -16.37 -3.56
N ARG A 105 6.76 -16.09 -2.68
CA ARG A 105 8.04 -16.81 -2.58
C ARG A 105 7.86 -18.29 -2.27
N THR A 106 6.93 -18.62 -1.38
CA THR A 106 6.72 -20.00 -0.89
C THR A 106 6.16 -20.94 -1.95
N THR A 107 5.37 -20.43 -2.89
CA THR A 107 4.67 -21.24 -3.90
C THR A 107 5.14 -20.97 -5.33
N GLY A 108 5.86 -19.86 -5.56
CA GLY A 108 6.18 -19.37 -6.90
C GLY A 108 4.95 -18.90 -7.69
N ARG A 109 3.76 -18.83 -7.07
CA ARG A 109 2.52 -18.48 -7.77
C ARG A 109 2.41 -16.97 -7.90
N ALA A 110 2.28 -16.51 -9.15
CA ALA A 110 1.92 -15.14 -9.46
C ALA A 110 0.43 -14.89 -9.14
N TYR A 111 0.12 -13.70 -8.61
CA TYR A 111 -1.24 -13.23 -8.42
C TYR A 111 -1.38 -11.77 -8.82
N ARG A 112 -2.64 -11.39 -9.07
CA ARG A 112 -3.06 -10.03 -9.39
C ARG A 112 -4.22 -9.65 -8.50
N ALA A 113 -4.21 -8.42 -8.01
CA ALA A 113 -5.32 -7.87 -7.24
C ALA A 113 -5.50 -6.38 -7.59
N PRO A 114 -6.73 -5.90 -7.79
CA PRO A 114 -6.94 -4.48 -8.00
C PRO A 114 -6.53 -3.71 -6.73
N ALA A 115 -5.64 -2.72 -6.89
CA ALA A 115 -5.43 -1.67 -5.91
C ALA A 115 -6.56 -0.64 -6.10
N SER A 116 -7.71 -0.95 -5.49
CA SER A 116 -9.03 -0.27 -5.51
C SER A 116 -10.06 -0.83 -6.51
N PRO A 117 -11.12 -1.47 -5.97
CA PRO A 117 -12.47 -1.16 -6.43
C PRO A 117 -13.47 -1.12 -5.25
N SER A 118 -13.99 0.05 -4.85
CA SER A 118 -15.29 0.06 -4.16
C SER A 118 -16.39 0.09 -5.22
N THR A 119 -17.07 -1.04 -5.42
CA THR A 119 -18.35 -1.02 -6.14
C THR A 119 -19.39 -1.78 -5.34
N SER A 120 -20.26 -1.04 -4.65
CA SER A 120 -21.69 -1.31 -4.54
C SER A 120 -22.38 -0.06 -4.00
N PRO A 121 -23.34 0.48 -4.76
CA PRO A 121 -24.71 0.16 -4.37
C PRO A 121 -25.41 -0.63 -5.46
N SER A 122 -25.96 -1.78 -5.06
CA SER A 122 -27.06 -2.40 -5.79
C SER A 122 -28.27 -1.48 -5.66
N THR A 123 -28.57 -0.70 -6.70
CA THR A 123 -29.92 -0.16 -6.89
C THR A 123 -30.55 -0.95 -8.01
N THR A 124 -31.18 -2.07 -7.67
CA THR A 124 -32.23 -2.62 -8.53
C THR A 124 -33.47 -1.77 -8.31
N ALA A 125 -33.99 -1.25 -9.42
CA ALA A 125 -35.22 -0.48 -9.54
C ALA A 125 -36.46 -1.28 -9.09
#